data_AF-A0A858R4M0-F1
#
_entry.id   AF-A0A858R4M0-F1
#
_cell.length_a   1.000
_cell.length_b   1.000
_cell.length_c   1.000
_cell.angle_alpha   90.00
_cell.angle_beta   90.00
_cell.angle_gamma   90.00
#
_symmetry.space_group_name_H-M   'P 1'
#
loop_
_entity.id
_entity.type
_entity.pdbx_description
1 polymer ?
#
loop_
_entity_poly.entity_id
_entity_poly.type
_entity_poly.pdbx_seq_one_letter_code
_entity_poly.pdbx_strand_id
1 'polypeptide(L)'
;MAVRFVALVLAGMVFAGPGLAQETAPPTPAQQPSGQPAAAGDDEEVCKTLKITGSRLGKNKVCKTKKEWAAMEAENQKALKDIQARGGVSRSAE
;
A
#
# COMPACT_ATOMS: atom_id res chain seq x y z
N MET A 1 3.63 -5.88 41.08
CA MET A 1 2.80 -7.09 41.25
C MET A 1 2.20 -7.43 39.90
N ALA A 2 2.42 -8.57 39.26
CA ALA A 2 2.92 -9.86 39.71
C ALA A 2 3.93 -10.41 38.69
N VAL A 3 5.12 -10.75 39.18
CA VAL A 3 6.13 -11.50 38.42
C VAL A 3 5.90 -12.97 38.74
N ARG A 4 5.54 -13.77 37.74
CA ARG A 4 5.49 -15.23 37.87
C ARG A 4 6.80 -15.82 37.35
N PHE A 5 7.77 -15.95 38.25
CA PHE A 5 8.98 -16.76 38.07
C PHE A 5 8.67 -18.22 38.39
N VAL A 6 8.60 -19.10 37.39
CA VAL A 6 8.78 -20.57 37.45
C VAL A 6 8.90 -21.03 35.97
N ALA A 7 9.83 -21.83 35.47
CA ALA A 7 11.09 -22.39 35.91
C ALA A 7 11.82 -22.82 34.61
N LEU A 8 13.14 -22.78 34.65
CA LEU A 8 14.05 -23.38 33.68
C LEU A 8 13.77 -24.89 33.51
N VAL A 9 13.59 -25.36 32.28
CA VAL A 9 13.93 -26.75 31.90
C VAL A 9 14.73 -26.71 30.60
N LEU A 10 16.04 -26.86 30.76
CA LEU A 10 16.97 -27.33 29.74
C LEU A 10 16.70 -28.82 29.47
N ALA A 11 16.33 -29.18 28.25
CA ALA A 11 16.64 -30.50 27.66
C ALA A 11 16.29 -30.49 26.18
N GLY A 12 17.29 -30.73 25.34
CA GLY A 12 17.15 -30.74 23.89
C GLY A 12 16.30 -31.88 23.37
N MET A 13 15.63 -31.61 22.26
CA MET A 13 15.37 -32.61 21.22
C MET A 13 15.67 -31.96 19.88
N VAL A 14 16.85 -32.30 19.37
CA VAL A 14 17.24 -32.12 17.97
C VAL A 14 16.31 -32.98 17.14
N PHE A 15 15.29 -32.38 16.52
CA PHE A 15 14.53 -33.03 15.46
C PHE A 15 15.27 -32.80 14.13
N ALA A 16 16.24 -33.67 13.85
CA ALA A 16 16.81 -33.83 12.52
C ALA A 16 15.78 -34.55 11.64
N GLY A 17 14.83 -33.80 11.07
CA GLY A 17 13.94 -34.31 10.04
C GLY A 17 14.67 -34.35 8.68
N PRO A 18 14.50 -35.41 7.86
CA PRO A 18 15.03 -35.44 6.51
C PRO A 18 14.37 -34.33 5.70
N GLY A 19 15.18 -33.40 5.22
CA GLY A 19 14.76 -32.37 4.29
C GLY A 19 14.25 -33.01 3.01
N LEU A 20 12.95 -32.92 2.77
CA LEU A 20 12.40 -32.99 1.43
C LEU A 20 12.84 -31.71 0.72
N ALA A 21 13.93 -31.83 -0.05
CA ALA A 21 14.29 -30.86 -1.06
C ALA A 21 13.16 -30.85 -2.11
N GLN A 22 12.13 -30.03 -1.88
CA GLN A 22 11.22 -29.63 -2.92
C GLN A 22 11.99 -28.65 -3.80
N GLU A 23 12.49 -29.17 -4.92
CA GLU A 23 12.96 -28.36 -6.03
C GLU A 23 11.78 -27.50 -6.49
N THR A 24 11.71 -26.31 -5.91
CA THR A 24 10.70 -25.30 -6.25
C THR A 24 11.19 -24.70 -7.54
N ALA A 25 10.61 -25.16 -8.66
CA ALA A 25 10.82 -24.55 -9.95
C ALA A 25 10.64 -23.03 -9.82
N PRO A 26 11.50 -22.21 -10.46
CA PRO A 26 11.40 -20.77 -10.36
C PRO A 26 10.01 -20.32 -10.80
N PRO A 27 9.33 -19.45 -10.03
CA PRO A 27 8.03 -18.93 -10.42
C PRO A 27 8.18 -18.19 -11.74
N THR A 28 7.51 -18.70 -12.78
CA THR A 28 7.29 -17.98 -14.03
C THR A 28 6.74 -16.59 -13.69
N PRO A 29 7.31 -15.50 -14.21
CA PRO A 29 6.76 -14.17 -14.00
C PRO A 29 5.33 -14.14 -14.51
N ALA A 30 4.36 -14.09 -13.59
CA ALA A 30 2.98 -13.84 -13.94
C ALA A 30 2.91 -12.45 -14.58
N GLN A 31 2.62 -12.43 -15.87
CA GLN A 31 2.44 -11.21 -16.65
C GLN A 31 1.35 -10.37 -15.98
N GLN A 32 1.74 -9.27 -15.34
CA GLN A 32 0.79 -8.32 -14.79
C GLN A 32 -0.06 -7.78 -15.94
N PRO A 33 -1.41 -7.86 -15.87
CA PRO A 33 -2.24 -7.18 -16.84
C PRO A 33 -1.98 -5.68 -16.70
N SER A 34 -1.32 -5.10 -17.69
CA SER A 34 -1.26 -3.66 -17.88
C SER A 34 -2.68 -3.20 -18.20
N GLY A 35 -3.41 -2.80 -17.16
CA GLY A 35 -4.74 -2.22 -17.27
C GLY A 35 -4.67 -0.91 -18.05
N GLN A 36 -4.87 -1.00 -19.35
CA GLN A 36 -5.22 0.14 -20.19
C GLN A 36 -6.57 0.67 -19.68
N PRO A 37 -6.73 1.98 -19.38
CA PRO A 37 -8.02 2.50 -18.96
C PRO A 37 -9.02 2.34 -20.11
N ALA A 38 -9.90 1.36 -20.03
CA ALA A 38 -11.09 1.33 -20.87
C ALA A 38 -11.88 2.62 -20.60
N ALA A 39 -12.43 3.23 -21.65
CA ALA A 39 -13.27 4.41 -21.55
C ALA A 39 -14.59 4.04 -20.86
N ALA A 40 -14.52 3.92 -19.54
CA ALA A 40 -15.59 3.52 -18.66
C ALA A 40 -16.74 4.58 -18.67
N GLY A 41 -18.00 4.20 -18.52
CA GLY A 41 -19.08 5.19 -18.40
C GLY A 41 -18.94 6.04 -17.13
N ASP A 42 -19.62 7.18 -17.03
CA ASP A 42 -19.61 8.04 -15.83
C ASP A 42 -20.01 7.29 -14.54
N ASP A 43 -20.84 6.25 -14.68
CA ASP A 43 -21.34 5.40 -13.59
C ASP A 43 -20.49 4.13 -13.34
N GLU A 44 -19.48 3.86 -14.16
CA GLU A 44 -18.68 2.65 -14.01
C GLU A 44 -17.69 2.79 -12.85
N GLU A 45 -17.67 1.75 -11.99
CA GLU A 45 -16.79 1.68 -10.83
C GLU A 45 -15.36 1.36 -11.25
N VAL A 46 -14.45 2.30 -10.98
CA VAL A 46 -13.02 2.17 -11.25
C VAL A 46 -12.28 1.86 -9.96
N CYS A 47 -11.68 0.68 -9.88
CA CYS A 47 -10.81 0.29 -8.78
C CYS A 47 -9.36 0.72 -9.02
N LYS A 48 -8.80 1.55 -8.14
CA LYS A 48 -7.40 1.98 -8.16
C LYS A 48 -6.66 1.47 -6.93
N THR A 49 -5.41 1.05 -7.09
CA THR A 49 -4.53 0.72 -5.97
C THR A 49 -3.75 1.96 -5.57
N LEU A 50 -4.05 2.52 -4.41
CA LEU A 50 -3.36 3.67 -3.84
C LEU A 50 -2.18 3.19 -3.00
N LYS A 51 -0.99 3.72 -3.30
CA LYS A 51 0.21 3.48 -2.51
C LYS A 51 0.34 4.59 -1.47
N ILE A 52 0.25 4.24 -0.18
CA ILE A 52 0.45 5.20 0.90
C ILE A 52 1.94 5.24 1.24
N THR A 53 2.59 6.37 0.96
CA THR A 53 3.99 6.61 1.32
C THR A 53 4.16 6.55 2.83
N GLY A 54 5.16 5.79 3.30
CA GLY A 54 5.47 5.64 4.73
C GLY A 54 4.60 4.64 5.49
N SER A 55 3.64 3.96 4.84
CA SER A 55 2.83 2.92 5.48
C SER A 55 3.45 1.53 5.32
N ARG A 56 3.47 0.74 6.40
CA ARG A 56 3.84 -0.68 6.39
C ARG A 56 2.87 -1.53 5.57
N LEU A 57 1.60 -1.11 5.48
CA LEU A 57 0.55 -1.75 4.69
C LEU A 57 0.41 -1.08 3.31
N GLY A 58 1.52 -0.63 2.72
CA GLY A 58 1.60 0.45 1.71
C GLY A 58 0.80 0.35 0.40
N LYS A 59 -0.19 -0.54 0.26
CA LYS A 59 -1.10 -0.61 -0.89
C LYS A 59 -2.54 -0.84 -0.41
N ASN A 60 -3.45 0.05 -0.77
CA ASN A 60 -4.88 -0.09 -0.54
C ASN A 60 -5.62 -0.09 -1.88
N LYS A 61 -6.54 -1.04 -2.09
CA LYS A 61 -7.43 -1.05 -3.26
C LYS A 61 -8.68 -0.24 -2.91
N VAL A 62 -8.97 0.78 -3.69
CA VAL A 62 -10.14 1.65 -3.51
C VAL A 62 -10.94 1.63 -4.81
N CYS A 63 -12.21 1.26 -4.72
CA CYS A 63 -13.14 1.26 -5.85
C CYS A 63 -14.12 2.42 -5.67
N LYS A 64 -14.25 3.24 -6.70
CA LYS A 64 -15.13 4.41 -6.75
C LYS A 64 -15.61 4.63 -8.16
N THR A 65 -16.75 5.30 -8.31
CA THR A 65 -17.25 5.74 -9.62
C THR A 65 -16.31 6.78 -10.24
N LYS A 66 -16.40 7.01 -11.56
CA LYS A 66 -15.63 8.07 -12.22
C LYS A 66 -15.91 9.44 -11.64
N LYS A 67 -17.18 9.75 -11.38
CA LYS A 67 -17.61 11.02 -10.81
C LYS A 67 -16.96 11.28 -9.45
N GLU A 68 -16.91 10.26 -8.59
CA GLU A 68 -16.23 10.36 -7.30
C GLU A 68 -14.72 10.54 -7.42
N TRP A 69 -14.07 9.85 -8.36
CA TRP A 69 -12.65 10.06 -8.63
C TRP A 69 -12.36 11.48 -9.11
N ALA A 70 -13.20 12.04 -10.00
CA ALA A 70 -13.06 13.40 -10.48
C ALA A 70 -13.24 14.44 -9.36
N ALA A 71 -14.24 14.24 -8.50
CA ALA A 71 -14.46 15.10 -7.33
C ALA A 71 -13.26 15.07 -6.38
N MET A 72 -12.71 13.89 -6.09
CA MET A 72 -11.53 13.74 -5.24
C MET A 72 -10.30 14.47 -5.82
N GLU A 73 -10.06 14.34 -7.13
CA GLU A 73 -8.96 15.03 -7.79
C GLU A 73 -9.13 16.55 -7.73
N ALA A 74 -10.34 17.06 -8.00
CA ALA A 74 -10.62 18.49 -7.94
C ALA A 74 -10.36 19.09 -6.55
N GLU A 75 -10.79 18.41 -5.49
CA GLU A 75 -10.52 18.83 -4.10
C GLU A 75 -9.03 18.82 -3.78
N ASN A 76 -8.30 17.78 -4.20
CA ASN A 76 -6.86 17.69 -3.99
C ASN A 76 -6.11 18.83 -4.71
N GLN A 77 -6.46 19.11 -5.96
CA GLN A 77 -5.90 20.22 -6.73
C GLN A 77 -6.15 21.57 -6.06
N LYS A 78 -7.37 21.78 -5.54
CA LYS A 78 -7.73 23.00 -4.81
C LYS A 78 -6.88 23.15 -3.54
N ALA A 79 -6.72 22.08 -2.76
CA ALA A 79 -5.88 22.10 -1.56
C ALA A 79 -4.42 22.42 -1.89
N LEU A 80 -3.86 21.82 -2.95
CA LEU A 80 -2.50 22.11 -3.39
C LEU A 80 -2.33 23.58 -3.82
N LYS A 81 -3.28 24.14 -4.56
CA LYS A 81 -3.28 25.55 -4.97
C LYS A 81 -3.34 26.50 -3.78
N ASP A 82 -4.15 26.21 -2.78
CA ASP A 82 -4.22 26.99 -1.53
C ASP A 82 -2.87 27.00 -0.81
N ILE A 83 -2.24 25.83 -0.68
CA ILE A 83 -0.93 25.68 -0.04
C ILE A 83 0.16 26.45 -0.81
N GLN A 84 0.09 26.45 -2.14
CA GLN A 84 1.03 27.22 -2.99
C GLN A 84 0.80 28.72 -2.86
N ALA A 85 -0.46 29.17 -2.88
CA ALA A 85 -0.82 30.57 -2.75
C ALA A 85 -0.35 31.16 -1.41
N ARG A 86 -0.52 30.42 -0.31
CA ARG A 86 -0.03 30.84 1.02
C ARG A 86 1.49 30.71 1.18
N GLY A 87 2.12 29.73 0.53
CA GLY A 87 3.57 29.50 0.61
C GLY A 87 4.41 30.42 -0.29
N GLY A 88 3.79 31.05 -1.30
CA GLY A 88 4.45 31.98 -2.22
C GLY A 88 4.77 33.36 -1.64
N VAL A 89 4.30 33.69 -0.44
CA VAL A 89 4.50 35.02 0.17
C VAL A 89 5.79 35.16 1.00
N SER A 90 6.57 34.09 1.18
CA SER A 90 7.72 34.05 2.10
C SER A 90 9.10 34.04 1.44
N ARG A 91 9.21 34.23 0.11
CA ARG A 91 10.49 34.18 -0.63
C ARG A 91 10.92 35.49 -1.30
N SER A 92 10.23 36.60 -1.06
CA SER A 92 10.57 37.90 -1.66
C SER A 92 10.73 38.99 -0.61
N ALA A 93 11.86 38.98 0.09
CA ALA A 93 12.40 40.14 0.80
C ALA A 93 13.87 39.87 1.21
N GLU A 94 14.76 39.78 0.23
CA GLU A 94 16.20 40.08 0.41
C GLU A 94 16.65 41.00 -0.72
#